data_AF-A0A927SZE7-F1
#
_entry.id   AF-A0A927SZE7-F1
#
_cell.length_a   1.000
_cell.length_b   1.000
_cell.length_c   1.000
_cell.angle_alpha   90.00
_cell.angle_beta   90.00
_cell.angle_gamma   90.00
#
_symmetry.space_group_name_H-M   'P 1'
#
loop_
_entity.id
_entity.type
_entity.pdbx_description
1 polymer ?
#
loop_
_entity_poly.entity_id
_entity_poly.type
_entity_poly.pdbx_seq_one_letter_code
_entity_poly.pdbx_strand_id
1 'polypeptide(L)'
;MSNKFPISFWNYNRINEYDPAKEVAMWNDCGITVGMVPRIRFATATEEQKNLVEQYLDEALKYDMKMIVWVEDIELYAYSFNENAFRELFTNVYNRFKHPALYGFFVGDEPSQKAQLAACRAVLKISKEIAPELKPYINFGCGMA
;
A
#
# COMPACT_ATOMS: atom_id res chain seq x y z
N MET A 1 20.15 13.44 0.50
CA MET A 1 18.85 13.25 -0.17
C MET A 1 18.54 14.54 -0.92
N SER A 2 18.38 14.46 -2.24
CA SER A 2 18.02 15.61 -3.07
C SER A 2 16.72 16.25 -2.55
N ASN A 3 16.67 17.59 -2.45
CA ASN A 3 15.55 18.43 -1.97
C ASN A 3 14.27 18.34 -2.86
N LYS A 4 13.94 17.18 -3.41
CA LYS A 4 12.75 16.99 -4.24
C LYS A 4 11.56 16.69 -3.33
N PHE A 5 10.47 17.44 -3.53
CA PHE A 5 9.20 17.15 -2.88
C PHE A 5 8.69 15.78 -3.33
N PRO A 6 8.18 14.94 -2.42
CA PRO A 6 7.61 13.67 -2.82
C PRO A 6 6.33 13.89 -3.62
N ILE A 7 6.28 13.36 -4.84
CA ILE A 7 5.09 13.38 -5.70
C ILE A 7 4.54 11.95 -5.76
N SER A 8 3.22 11.83 -5.58
CA SER A 8 2.48 10.57 -5.59
C SER A 8 1.12 10.75 -6.28
N PHE A 9 0.40 9.65 -6.48
CA PHE A 9 -0.91 9.61 -7.11
C PHE A 9 -1.73 8.42 -6.60
N TRP A 10 -3.05 8.48 -6.80
CA TRP A 10 -3.97 7.38 -6.52
C TRP A 10 -4.07 6.43 -7.71
N ASN A 11 -3.95 5.12 -7.47
CA ASN A 11 -4.00 4.10 -8.51
C ASN A 11 -5.13 3.09 -8.27
N TYR A 12 -6.27 3.28 -8.93
CA TYR A 12 -7.47 2.43 -8.79
C TYR A 12 -7.49 1.17 -9.67
N ASN A 13 -6.50 1.05 -10.54
CA ASN A 13 -6.37 -0.07 -11.47
C ASN A 13 -6.13 -1.38 -10.71
N ARG A 14 -6.42 -2.51 -11.35
CA ARG A 14 -6.09 -3.84 -10.81
C ARG A 14 -4.66 -4.24 -11.18
N ILE A 15 -4.03 -5.06 -10.34
CA ILE A 15 -2.63 -5.47 -10.47
C ILE A 15 -2.24 -6.05 -11.84
N ASN A 16 -3.17 -6.64 -12.57
CA ASN A 16 -2.93 -7.32 -13.85
C ASN A 16 -3.39 -6.54 -15.08
N GLU A 17 -3.72 -5.26 -14.96
CA GLU A 17 -4.18 -4.45 -16.11
C GLU A 17 -3.03 -3.87 -16.95
N TYR A 18 -1.85 -3.68 -16.35
CA TYR A 18 -0.72 -3.00 -16.98
C TYR A 18 0.61 -3.70 -16.71
N ASP A 19 1.56 -3.48 -17.60
CA ASP A 19 2.93 -3.97 -17.49
C ASP A 19 3.73 -3.12 -16.48
N PRO A 20 4.30 -3.72 -15.40
CA PRO A 20 5.01 -2.98 -14.37
C PRO A 20 6.17 -2.14 -14.89
N ALA A 21 6.97 -2.66 -15.83
CA ALA A 21 8.17 -1.96 -16.32
C ALA A 21 7.80 -0.70 -17.11
N LYS A 22 6.79 -0.78 -17.99
CA LYS A 22 6.30 0.38 -18.75
C LYS A 22 5.68 1.44 -17.86
N GLU A 23 4.85 1.03 -16.91
CA GLU A 23 4.18 1.96 -16.00
C GLU A 23 5.17 2.70 -15.12
N VAL A 24 6.09 2.00 -14.47
CA VAL A 24 7.06 2.63 -13.57
C VAL A 24 8.01 3.56 -14.33
N ALA A 25 8.45 3.18 -15.53
CA ALA A 25 9.24 4.06 -16.38
C ALA A 25 8.49 5.37 -16.72
N MET A 26 7.20 5.26 -17.10
CA MET A 26 6.36 6.43 -17.34
C MET A 26 6.19 7.29 -16.08
N TRP A 27 6.01 6.68 -14.91
CA TRP A 27 5.87 7.43 -13.66
C TRP A 27 7.15 8.20 -13.31
N ASN A 28 8.32 7.59 -13.51
CA ASN A 28 9.62 8.26 -13.37
C ASN A 28 9.74 9.45 -14.33
N ASP A 29 9.35 9.29 -15.59
CA ASP A 29 9.39 10.36 -16.60
C ASP A 29 8.46 11.53 -16.24
N CYS A 30 7.34 11.25 -15.55
CA CYS A 30 6.43 12.25 -14.98
C CYS A 30 6.96 12.89 -13.68
N GLY A 31 8.12 12.48 -13.17
CA GLY A 31 8.72 13.00 -11.94
C GLY A 31 8.09 12.45 -10.65
N ILE A 32 7.35 11.34 -10.72
CA ILE A 32 6.84 10.65 -9.53
C ILE A 32 8.01 10.07 -8.74
N THR A 33 8.00 10.24 -7.42
CA THR A 33 9.02 9.68 -6.52
C THR A 33 8.45 8.64 -5.56
N VAL A 34 7.13 8.66 -5.33
CA VAL A 34 6.40 7.67 -4.53
C VAL A 34 5.17 7.21 -5.31
N GLY A 35 5.24 6.05 -5.98
CA GLY A 35 4.11 5.48 -6.71
C GLY A 35 3.14 4.72 -5.79
N MET A 36 1.93 4.44 -6.29
CA MET A 36 1.01 3.48 -5.68
C MET A 36 0.83 2.30 -6.64
N VAL A 37 1.14 1.10 -6.14
CA VAL A 37 0.94 -0.14 -6.89
C VAL A 37 -0.57 -0.34 -7.14
N PRO A 38 -0.99 -0.78 -8.34
CA PRO A 38 -2.39 -1.10 -8.57
C PRO A 38 -2.90 -2.15 -7.57
N ARG A 39 -4.19 -2.10 -7.24
CA ARG A 39 -4.72 -2.87 -6.11
C ARG A 39 -4.71 -4.37 -6.35
N ILE A 40 -4.44 -5.10 -5.27
CA ILE A 40 -4.49 -6.57 -5.21
C ILE A 40 -5.35 -7.04 -4.04
N ARG A 41 -6.05 -8.16 -4.23
CA ARG A 41 -6.69 -8.91 -3.14
C ARG A 41 -5.85 -10.13 -2.80
N PHE A 42 -5.03 -10.02 -1.78
CA PHE A 42 -4.05 -11.02 -1.37
C PHE A 42 -4.66 -12.41 -1.13
N ALA A 43 -5.84 -12.47 -0.51
CA ALA A 43 -6.50 -13.73 -0.16
C ALA A 43 -6.93 -14.56 -1.38
N THR A 44 -7.24 -13.90 -2.50
CA THR A 44 -7.75 -14.56 -3.72
C THR A 44 -6.82 -14.43 -4.92
N ALA A 45 -5.74 -13.67 -4.81
CA ALA A 45 -4.80 -13.45 -5.89
C ALA A 45 -4.02 -14.72 -6.21
N THR A 46 -3.76 -14.95 -7.50
CA THR A 46 -2.83 -15.98 -7.95
C THR A 46 -1.40 -15.60 -7.57
N GLU A 47 -0.47 -16.57 -7.58
CA GLU A 47 0.95 -16.26 -7.37
C GLU A 47 1.50 -15.35 -8.47
N GLU A 48 1.02 -15.46 -9.70
CA GLU A 48 1.38 -14.54 -10.78
C GLU A 48 0.99 -13.09 -10.45
N GLN A 49 -0.23 -12.87 -9.95
CA GLN A 49 -0.68 -11.54 -9.52
C GLN A 49 0.14 -11.00 -8.34
N LYS A 50 0.53 -11.85 -7.39
CA LYS A 50 1.42 -11.45 -6.29
C LYS A 50 2.82 -11.10 -6.80
N ASN A 51 3.34 -11.87 -7.76
CA ASN A 51 4.63 -11.59 -8.40
C ASN A 51 4.62 -10.25 -9.15
N LEU A 52 3.48 -9.83 -9.73
CA LEU A 52 3.36 -8.50 -10.35
C LEU A 52 3.58 -7.38 -9.34
N VAL A 53 3.13 -7.51 -8.08
CA VAL A 53 3.42 -6.53 -7.02
C VAL A 53 4.92 -6.41 -6.79
N GLU A 54 5.63 -7.54 -6.71
CA GLU A 54 7.09 -7.55 -6.55
C GLU A 54 7.79 -6.93 -7.76
N GLN A 55 7.31 -7.21 -8.97
CA GLN A 55 7.84 -6.57 -10.18
C GLN A 55 7.68 -5.05 -10.14
N TYR A 56 6.54 -4.51 -9.72
CA TYR A 56 6.41 -3.06 -9.52
C TYR A 56 7.45 -2.51 -8.52
N LEU A 57 7.73 -3.25 -7.45
CA LEU A 57 8.70 -2.87 -6.44
C LEU A 57 10.15 -2.94 -6.96
N ASP A 58 10.49 -3.96 -7.74
CA ASP A 58 11.77 -4.13 -8.42
C ASP A 58 12.01 -3.00 -9.44
N GLU A 59 11.00 -2.70 -10.27
CA GLU A 59 11.08 -1.62 -11.26
C GLU A 59 11.25 -0.26 -10.58
N ALA A 60 10.53 0.03 -9.50
CA ALA A 60 10.70 1.29 -8.76
C ALA A 60 12.11 1.44 -8.17
N LEU A 61 12.70 0.35 -7.69
CA LEU A 61 14.04 0.38 -7.11
C LEU A 61 15.09 0.85 -8.12
N LYS A 62 14.93 0.53 -9.40
CA LYS A 62 15.84 0.97 -10.48
C LYS A 62 15.90 2.49 -10.64
N TYR A 63 14.81 3.19 -10.27
CA TYR A 63 14.67 4.64 -10.39
C TYR A 63 14.77 5.37 -9.03
N ASP A 64 15.20 4.69 -7.96
CA ASP A 64 15.18 5.20 -6.58
C ASP A 64 13.79 5.71 -6.13
N MET A 65 12.73 5.11 -6.69
CA MET A 65 11.36 5.38 -6.32
C MET A 65 10.95 4.51 -5.13
N LYS A 66 9.98 5.02 -4.36
CA LYS A 66 9.27 4.24 -3.34
C LYS A 66 7.86 3.91 -3.79
N MET A 67 7.26 2.88 -3.21
CA MET A 67 5.92 2.42 -3.56
C MET A 67 5.04 2.23 -2.34
N ILE A 68 3.79 2.70 -2.43
CA ILE A 68 2.70 2.32 -1.54
C ILE A 68 2.02 1.09 -2.15
N VAL A 69 1.92 0.00 -1.41
CA VAL A 69 1.22 -1.21 -1.86
C VAL A 69 -0.22 -1.18 -1.34
N TRP A 70 -1.17 -1.29 -2.26
CA TRP A 70 -2.59 -1.39 -1.92
C TRP A 70 -3.04 -2.86 -1.91
N VAL A 71 -3.17 -3.41 -0.71
CA VAL A 71 -3.83 -4.70 -0.48
C VAL A 71 -5.24 -4.45 0.03
N GLU A 72 -6.25 -4.76 -0.77
CA GLU A 72 -7.66 -4.53 -0.45
C GLU A 72 -8.05 -5.20 0.87
N ASP A 73 -7.54 -6.41 1.14
CA ASP A 73 -7.87 -7.14 2.37
C ASP A 73 -7.47 -6.34 3.62
N ILE A 74 -6.30 -5.67 3.61
CA ILE A 74 -5.80 -4.85 4.73
C ILE A 74 -6.69 -3.62 4.92
N GLU A 75 -7.01 -2.91 3.84
CA GLU A 75 -7.87 -1.73 3.85
C GLU A 75 -9.27 -2.06 4.41
N LEU A 76 -9.85 -3.18 3.97
CA LEU A 76 -11.19 -3.60 4.35
C LEU A 76 -11.32 -3.92 5.85
N TYR A 77 -10.22 -4.24 6.55
CA TYR A 77 -10.24 -4.43 8.01
C TYR A 77 -10.61 -3.15 8.78
N ALA A 78 -10.57 -1.97 8.15
CA ALA A 78 -11.12 -0.75 8.72
C ALA A 78 -12.64 -0.82 8.98
N TYR A 79 -13.36 -1.76 8.35
CA TYR A 79 -14.83 -1.89 8.45
C TYR A 79 -15.30 -3.04 9.35
N SER A 80 -14.47 -4.05 9.61
CA SER A 80 -14.82 -5.23 10.41
C SER A 80 -13.64 -5.72 11.25
N PHE A 81 -13.03 -4.80 11.99
CA PHE A 81 -11.74 -5.02 12.65
C PHE A 81 -11.76 -6.19 13.65
N ASN A 82 -10.85 -7.15 13.45
CA ASN A 82 -10.48 -8.18 14.40
C ASN A 82 -8.95 -8.14 14.53
N GLU A 83 -8.45 -7.83 15.72
CA GLU A 83 -7.01 -7.62 15.93
C GLU A 83 -6.15 -8.84 15.56
N ASN A 84 -6.55 -10.04 15.99
CA ASN A 84 -5.76 -11.25 15.74
C ASN A 84 -5.72 -11.60 14.25
N ALA A 85 -6.89 -11.54 13.59
CA ALA A 85 -6.99 -11.80 12.15
C ALA A 85 -6.21 -10.75 11.34
N PHE A 86 -6.27 -9.48 11.77
CA PHE A 86 -5.50 -8.41 11.13
C PHE A 86 -3.99 -8.61 11.31
N ARG A 87 -3.51 -8.93 12.51
CA ARG A 87 -2.09 -9.20 12.78
C ARG A 87 -1.56 -10.33 11.91
N GLU A 88 -2.32 -11.42 11.80
CA GLU A 88 -1.95 -12.56 10.97
C GLU A 88 -1.87 -12.17 9.49
N LEU A 89 -2.93 -11.56 8.95
CA LEU A 89 -2.95 -11.11 7.56
C LEU A 89 -1.81 -10.13 7.28
N PHE A 90 -1.66 -9.09 8.10
CA PHE A 90 -0.65 -8.06 7.90
C PHE A 90 0.76 -8.65 7.95
N THR A 91 1.03 -9.58 8.87
CA THR A 91 2.31 -10.29 8.93
C THR A 91 2.59 -11.07 7.65
N ASN A 92 1.59 -11.80 7.14
CA ASN A 92 1.73 -12.57 5.90
C ASN A 92 1.96 -11.68 4.68
N VAL A 93 1.21 -10.58 4.56
CA VAL A 93 1.37 -9.61 3.48
C VAL A 93 2.72 -8.90 3.55
N TYR A 94 3.11 -8.45 4.75
CA TYR A 94 4.40 -7.80 4.97
C TYR A 94 5.55 -8.73 4.60
N ASN A 95 5.53 -9.98 5.06
CA ASN A 95 6.57 -10.95 4.72
C ASN A 95 6.62 -11.24 3.22
N ARG A 96 5.46 -11.27 2.54
CA ARG A 96 5.41 -11.52 1.09
C ARG A 96 5.96 -10.35 0.27
N PHE A 97 5.65 -9.11 0.65
CA PHE A 97 5.99 -7.93 -0.15
C PHE A 97 7.10 -7.06 0.44
N LYS A 98 7.86 -7.57 1.42
CA LYS A 98 8.98 -6.86 2.03
C LYS A 98 10.05 -6.57 0.97
N HIS A 99 10.24 -5.29 0.66
CA HIS A 99 11.15 -4.86 -0.42
C HIS A 99 11.82 -3.52 -0.09
N PRO A 100 13.07 -3.24 -0.55
CA PRO A 100 13.71 -1.94 -0.36
C PRO A 100 12.94 -0.74 -0.94
N ALA A 101 12.14 -0.94 -1.98
CA ALA A 101 11.27 0.08 -2.56
C ALA A 101 9.93 0.24 -1.83
N LEU A 102 9.58 -0.65 -0.89
CA LEU A 102 8.33 -0.56 -0.15
C LEU A 102 8.36 0.65 0.80
N TYR A 103 7.46 1.61 0.57
CA TYR A 103 7.24 2.75 1.46
C TYR A 103 6.32 2.40 2.62
N GLY A 104 5.29 1.60 2.32
CA GLY A 104 4.29 1.13 3.26
C GLY A 104 3.04 0.60 2.55
N PHE A 105 2.06 0.20 3.35
CA PHE A 105 0.78 -0.29 2.86
C PHE A 105 -0.29 0.79 2.97
N PHE A 106 -1.22 0.78 2.02
CA PHE A 106 -2.49 1.49 2.20
C PHE A 106 -3.39 0.72 3.16
N VAL A 107 -3.87 1.40 4.20
CA VAL A 107 -4.55 0.76 5.33
C VAL A 107 -5.96 1.30 5.62
N GLY A 108 -6.45 2.26 4.85
CA GLY A 108 -7.82 2.75 5.00
C GLY A 108 -8.12 3.97 4.14
N ASP A 109 -9.37 4.04 3.69
CA ASP A 109 -9.90 5.15 2.89
C ASP A 109 -11.03 5.84 3.65
N GLU A 110 -10.91 7.17 3.78
CA GLU A 110 -11.92 8.11 4.27
C GLU A 110 -12.83 7.58 5.40
N PRO A 111 -12.29 7.24 6.59
CA PRO A 111 -13.11 6.78 7.70
C PRO A 111 -14.10 7.88 8.09
N SER A 112 -15.40 7.62 7.88
CA SER A 112 -16.49 8.58 8.10
C SER A 112 -17.24 8.31 9.41
N GLN A 113 -17.06 7.11 9.99
CA GLN A 113 -17.72 6.72 11.23
C GLN A 113 -16.72 6.57 12.38
N LYS A 114 -17.16 6.84 13.62
CA LYS A 114 -16.32 6.68 14.83
C LYS A 114 -15.69 5.28 14.94
N ALA A 115 -16.45 4.24 14.59
CA ALA A 115 -15.96 2.87 14.60
C ALA A 115 -14.85 2.62 13.57
N GLN A 116 -15.01 3.14 12.33
CA GLN A 116 -13.99 3.06 11.28
C GLN A 116 -12.72 3.82 11.69
N LEU A 117 -12.86 5.03 12.25
CA LEU A 117 -11.71 5.79 12.76
C LEU A 117 -10.98 5.04 13.88
N ALA A 118 -11.70 4.37 14.78
CA ALA A 118 -11.10 3.54 15.81
C ALA A 118 -10.37 2.32 15.24
N ALA A 119 -10.96 1.64 14.25
CA ALA A 119 -10.33 0.54 13.52
C ALA A 119 -9.06 0.99 12.80
N CYS A 120 -9.10 2.10 12.08
CA CYS A 120 -7.94 2.71 11.43
C CYS A 120 -6.80 2.98 12.42
N ARG A 121 -7.11 3.54 13.62
CA ARG A 121 -6.08 3.73 14.66
C ARG A 121 -5.44 2.42 15.11
N ALA A 122 -6.25 1.37 15.30
CA ALA A 122 -5.74 0.07 15.72
C ALA A 122 -4.86 -0.57 14.65
N VAL A 123 -5.30 -0.53 13.39
CA VAL A 123 -4.54 -0.97 12.21
C VAL A 123 -3.22 -0.23 12.10
N LEU A 124 -3.21 1.11 12.17
CA LEU A 124 -1.99 1.92 12.14
C LEU A 124 -0.99 1.50 13.23
N LYS A 125 -1.47 1.29 14.46
CA LYS A 125 -0.64 0.86 15.59
C LYS A 125 -0.01 -0.51 15.32
N ILE A 126 -0.82 -1.50 14.92
CA ILE A 126 -0.36 -2.86 14.65
C ILE A 126 0.63 -2.89 13.48
N SER A 127 0.37 -2.14 12.41
CA SER A 127 1.29 -2.02 11.28
C SER A 127 2.66 -1.49 11.71
N LYS A 128 2.70 -0.52 12.65
CA LYS A 128 3.97 0.01 13.20
C LYS A 128 4.67 -0.95 14.16
N GLU A 129 3.95 -1.83 14.84
CA GLU A 129 4.54 -2.88 15.67
C GLU A 129 5.21 -3.96 14.81
N ILE A 130 4.56 -4.38 13.73
CA ILE A 130 5.04 -5.46 12.85
C ILE A 130 6.12 -4.97 11.88
N ALA A 131 5.94 -3.77 11.31
CA ALA A 131 6.84 -3.18 10.32
C ALA A 131 7.24 -1.75 10.73
N PRO A 132 8.07 -1.59 11.79
CA PRO A 132 8.42 -0.29 12.36
C PRO A 132 9.17 0.64 11.39
N GLU A 133 9.78 0.10 10.35
CA GLU A 133 10.46 0.86 9.29
C GLU A 133 9.50 1.46 8.25
N LEU A 134 8.29 0.90 8.11
CA LEU A 134 7.33 1.34 7.10
C LEU A 134 6.46 2.50 7.60
N LYS A 135 5.88 3.23 6.65
CA LYS A 135 4.90 4.30 6.89
C LYS A 135 3.52 3.84 6.39
N PRO A 136 2.60 3.45 7.28
CA PRO A 136 1.25 3.09 6.83
C PRO A 136 0.56 4.34 6.26
N TYR A 137 -0.15 4.16 5.15
CA TYR A 137 -0.83 5.24 4.44
C TYR A 137 -2.34 5.11 4.63
N ILE A 138 -2.98 6.19 5.07
CA ILE A 138 -4.42 6.29 5.25
C ILE A 138 -4.88 7.59 4.60
N ASN A 139 -5.99 7.53 3.88
CA ASN A 139 -6.64 8.72 3.36
C ASN A 139 -7.66 9.22 4.38
N PHE A 140 -7.56 10.49 4.80
CA PHE A 140 -8.54 11.11 5.69
C PHE A 140 -9.42 12.06 4.87
N GLY A 141 -10.69 11.69 4.69
CA GLY A 141 -11.68 12.58 4.08
C GLY A 141 -12.09 13.70 5.04
N CYS A 142 -12.38 14.89 4.51
CA CYS A 142 -12.73 16.08 5.30
C CYS A 142 -14.18 16.08 5.88
N GLY A 143 -14.83 14.92 5.97
CA GLY A 143 -16.27 14.81 6.27
C GLY A 143 -16.65 14.63 7.74
N MET A 144 -15.71 14.66 8.68
CA MET A 144 -16.04 14.49 10.11
C MET A 144 -16.59 15.79 10.71
N ALA A 145 -17.90 16.00 10.55
CA ALA A 145 -18.70 16.95 11.31
C ALA A 145 -19.52 16.22 12.38
#